data_AF-A0A6A4IJI2-F1
#
_entry.id   AF-A0A6A4IJI2-F1
#
_cell.length_a   1.000
_cell.length_b   1.000
_cell.length_c   1.000
_cell.angle_alpha   90.00
_cell.angle_beta   90.00
_cell.angle_gamma   90.00
#
_symmetry.space_group_name_H-M   'P 1'
#
loop_
_entity.id
_entity.type
_entity.pdbx_description
1 polymer ?
#
loop_
_entity_poly.entity_id
_entity_poly.type
_entity_poly.pdbx_seq_one_letter_code
_entity_poly.pdbx_strand_id
1 'polypeptide(L)'
;MNFLCALVLVASVAVGHCVPINNASPTPDQIKELTGATILYFLSALPKTSSAPLPNFANERLRIPEIDTNVTVAGKNGMAYGINQVLIDQYEFDASTSATKFRLTSPNFTKVYDIEVEGKIFGHEISGEGVSRQEIVGEGYVVSNLRFEEINHSLQIASIELNLLLDNVILDLEGLTVDGISIQELEKLMANYVLNQFNEAKEEQSKSIAAFMKSQFNKSWAGYSTDEVIQWLRDHTNGSAQMDFVQKYVNSLSRAL
;
A
#
# COMPACT_ATOMS: atom_id res chain seq x y z
N MET A 1 4.96 -17.30 -2.74
CA MET A 1 5.04 -16.84 -1.34
C MET A 1 4.50 -15.42 -1.31
N ASN A 2 3.44 -15.15 -0.55
CA ASN A 2 2.74 -13.86 -0.61
C ASN A 2 3.41 -12.84 0.30
N PHE A 3 4.20 -11.92 -0.26
CA PHE A 3 4.93 -10.92 0.52
C PHE A 3 5.04 -9.59 -0.25
N LEU A 4 5.09 -8.47 0.49
CA LEU A 4 5.55 -7.15 0.01
C LEU A 4 4.66 -6.40 -1.03
N CYS A 5 3.36 -6.32 -0.78
CA CYS A 5 2.46 -5.25 -1.30
C CYS A 5 1.14 -5.16 -0.50
N ALA A 6 1.18 -5.51 0.81
CA ALA A 6 -0.01 -5.75 1.64
C ALA A 6 -0.21 -4.73 2.78
N LEU A 7 0.66 -3.72 2.91
CA LEU A 7 0.34 -2.53 3.69
C LEU A 7 -0.75 -1.72 2.96
N VAL A 8 -1.39 -0.79 3.69
CA VAL A 8 -2.39 0.18 3.19
C VAL A 8 -3.79 -0.38 2.83
N LEU A 9 -3.96 -1.68 2.52
CA LEU A 9 -5.21 -2.19 1.92
C LEU A 9 -6.24 -2.92 2.82
N VAL A 10 -6.08 -2.91 4.14
CA VAL A 10 -7.05 -3.52 5.09
C VAL A 10 -7.40 -2.57 6.23
N ALA A 11 -8.22 -1.55 5.93
CA ALA A 11 -8.73 -0.60 6.91
C ALA A 11 -10.13 -0.06 6.52
N SER A 12 -11.15 -0.92 6.42
CA SER A 12 -12.59 -0.58 6.50
C SER A 12 -13.50 -1.82 6.39
N VAL A 13 -13.53 -2.68 7.43
CA VAL A 13 -14.44 -3.85 7.51
C VAL A 13 -15.28 -3.82 8.80
N ALA A 14 -16.19 -2.84 8.82
CA ALA A 14 -17.36 -2.59 9.69
C ALA A 14 -18.10 -1.38 9.04
N VAL A 15 -19.39 -1.06 9.21
CA VAL A 15 -20.59 -1.53 9.94
C VAL A 15 -21.75 -1.51 8.89
N GLY A 16 -22.93 -2.14 8.96
CA GLY A 16 -23.60 -3.04 9.93
C GLY A 16 -25.13 -3.25 9.71
N HIS A 17 -25.70 -2.91 8.52
CA HIS A 17 -27.07 -3.14 8.00
C HIS A 17 -28.14 -2.02 8.10
N CYS A 18 -29.00 -1.96 7.05
CA CYS A 18 -30.43 -1.53 6.96
C CYS A 18 -30.85 -0.08 6.56
N VAL A 19 -32.06 -0.01 5.94
CA VAL A 19 -32.94 1.15 5.53
C VAL A 19 -32.59 1.93 4.20
N PRO A 20 -33.46 2.78 3.56
CA PRO A 20 -33.71 2.64 2.09
C PRO A 20 -33.96 3.89 1.15
N ILE A 21 -33.73 3.73 -0.17
CA ILE A 21 -34.76 3.96 -1.24
C ILE A 21 -35.00 5.38 -1.85
N ASN A 22 -34.03 6.08 -2.47
CA ASN A 22 -34.18 7.36 -3.22
C ASN A 22 -32.97 7.77 -4.16
N ASN A 23 -32.85 7.25 -5.41
CA ASN A 23 -31.63 7.38 -6.24
C ASN A 23 -31.17 8.84 -6.59
N ALA A 24 -29.92 9.20 -6.26
CA ALA A 24 -29.22 10.40 -6.78
C ALA A 24 -27.69 10.22 -6.74
N SER A 25 -26.94 10.70 -7.76
CA SER A 25 -25.47 10.66 -7.72
C SER A 25 -24.89 11.61 -6.66
N PRO A 26 -23.77 11.26 -5.99
CA PRO A 26 -23.11 12.12 -5.01
C PRO A 26 -22.77 13.51 -5.57
N THR A 27 -23.03 14.57 -4.79
CA THR A 27 -22.69 15.93 -5.20
C THR A 27 -21.17 16.19 -5.15
N PRO A 28 -20.64 17.17 -5.91
CA PRO A 28 -19.22 17.51 -5.90
C PRO A 28 -18.63 17.83 -4.52
N ASP A 29 -19.44 18.37 -3.59
CA ASP A 29 -18.98 18.67 -2.24
C ASP A 29 -19.01 17.43 -1.33
N GLN A 30 -20.04 16.59 -1.41
CA GLN A 30 -20.05 15.26 -0.76
C GLN A 30 -18.86 14.41 -1.19
N ILE A 31 -18.42 14.45 -2.46
CA ILE A 31 -17.26 13.67 -2.93
C ILE A 31 -15.94 14.17 -2.30
N LYS A 32 -15.76 15.50 -2.14
CA LYS A 32 -14.61 16.07 -1.43
C LYS A 32 -14.64 15.68 0.06
N GLU A 33 -15.81 15.76 0.67
CA GLU A 33 -16.06 15.47 2.08
C GLU A 33 -15.82 13.98 2.41
N LEU A 34 -16.36 13.08 1.58
CA LEU A 34 -16.10 11.64 1.60
C LEU A 34 -14.61 11.32 1.45
N THR A 35 -13.92 11.98 0.50
CA THR A 35 -12.49 11.72 0.29
C THR A 35 -11.65 12.20 1.47
N GLY A 36 -11.93 13.40 2.00
CA GLY A 36 -11.26 13.94 3.18
C GLY A 36 -11.48 13.07 4.42
N ALA A 37 -12.71 12.61 4.67
CA ALA A 37 -13.04 11.71 5.76
C ALA A 37 -12.38 10.32 5.59
N THR A 38 -12.33 9.78 4.38
CA THR A 38 -11.65 8.50 4.08
C THR A 38 -10.14 8.59 4.33
N ILE A 39 -9.51 9.68 3.87
CA ILE A 39 -8.10 10.00 4.12
C ILE A 39 -7.80 10.06 5.62
N LEU A 40 -8.64 10.76 6.39
CA LEU A 40 -8.47 10.93 7.83
C LEU A 40 -8.65 9.62 8.61
N TYR A 41 -9.69 8.86 8.28
CA TYR A 41 -9.92 7.56 8.86
C TYR A 41 -8.71 6.66 8.66
N PHE A 42 -8.21 6.56 7.41
CA PHE A 42 -7.00 5.83 7.06
C PHE A 42 -5.76 6.29 7.86
N LEU A 43 -5.46 7.59 7.88
CA LEU A 43 -4.34 8.14 8.65
C LEU A 43 -4.47 7.88 10.16
N SER A 44 -5.68 7.88 10.69
CA SER A 44 -5.95 7.58 12.11
C SER A 44 -5.86 6.09 12.46
N ALA A 45 -5.93 5.21 11.45
CA ALA A 45 -5.76 3.77 11.57
C ALA A 45 -4.29 3.31 11.43
N LEU A 46 -3.36 4.21 11.07
CA LEU A 46 -1.93 3.91 11.01
C LEU A 46 -1.36 3.55 12.41
N PRO A 47 -0.31 2.71 12.48
CA PRO A 47 0.34 2.38 13.75
C PRO A 47 0.86 3.61 14.50
N LYS A 48 0.66 3.66 15.82
CA LYS A 48 1.19 4.76 16.66
C LYS A 48 2.71 4.70 16.85
N THR A 49 3.35 3.58 16.49
CA THR A 49 4.81 3.39 16.48
C THR A 49 5.33 3.38 15.04
N SER A 50 6.51 3.94 14.82
CA SER A 50 7.20 3.90 13.52
C SER A 50 7.91 2.58 13.24
N SER A 51 7.87 1.63 14.18
CA SER A 51 8.41 0.29 14.06
C SER A 51 7.54 -0.77 14.72
N ALA A 52 7.72 -2.02 14.30
CA ALA A 52 7.10 -3.21 14.88
C ALA A 52 7.99 -4.46 14.66
N PRO A 53 7.92 -5.46 15.55
CA PRO A 53 8.58 -6.75 15.32
C PRO A 53 7.92 -7.50 14.16
N LEU A 54 8.73 -8.27 13.45
CA LEU A 54 8.32 -9.16 12.37
C LEU A 54 8.39 -10.63 12.85
N PRO A 55 7.60 -11.54 12.26
CA PRO A 55 7.69 -12.96 12.59
C PRO A 55 9.03 -13.55 12.16
N ASN A 56 9.62 -14.38 13.02
CA ASN A 56 10.72 -15.25 12.65
C ASN A 56 10.27 -16.29 11.61
N PHE A 57 11.20 -16.75 10.78
CA PHE A 57 10.99 -17.83 9.81
C PHE A 57 12.22 -18.75 9.76
N ALA A 58 12.06 -20.01 9.36
CA ALA A 58 13.15 -20.99 9.37
C ALA A 58 12.96 -22.06 8.30
N ASN A 59 14.05 -22.41 7.60
CA ASN A 59 14.06 -23.35 6.47
C ASN A 59 13.13 -22.92 5.31
N GLU A 60 12.90 -21.61 5.14
CA GLU A 60 12.14 -21.09 4.01
C GLU A 60 12.96 -21.24 2.73
N ARG A 61 12.45 -22.02 1.78
CA ARG A 61 13.18 -22.37 0.56
C ARG A 61 12.68 -21.56 -0.63
N LEU A 62 13.48 -20.59 -1.06
CA LEU A 62 13.26 -19.84 -2.28
C LEU A 62 13.86 -20.61 -3.46
N ARG A 63 13.02 -20.95 -4.44
CA ARG A 63 13.46 -21.57 -5.70
C ARG A 63 12.85 -20.84 -6.89
N ILE A 64 13.71 -20.30 -7.75
CA ILE A 64 13.36 -19.61 -9.00
C ILE A 64 14.28 -20.19 -10.09
N PRO A 65 13.86 -21.28 -10.77
CA PRO A 65 14.70 -22.01 -11.73
C PRO A 65 15.19 -21.15 -12.91
N GLU A 66 14.44 -20.12 -13.28
CA GLU A 66 14.67 -19.24 -14.42
C GLU A 66 15.96 -18.39 -14.27
N ILE A 67 16.44 -18.24 -13.03
CA ILE A 67 17.63 -17.48 -12.64
C ILE A 67 18.58 -18.31 -11.76
N ASP A 68 18.64 -19.63 -11.99
CA ASP A 68 19.41 -20.63 -11.21
C ASP A 68 19.48 -20.31 -9.70
N THR A 69 18.31 -20.08 -9.10
CA THR A 69 18.18 -19.73 -7.68
C THR A 69 17.48 -20.85 -6.93
N ASN A 70 18.13 -21.35 -5.89
CA ASN A 70 17.66 -22.40 -5.01
C ASN A 70 18.39 -22.26 -3.66
N VAL A 71 17.81 -21.49 -2.75
CA VAL A 71 18.41 -21.11 -1.47
C VAL A 71 17.45 -21.42 -0.31
N THR A 72 18.00 -21.81 0.82
CA THR A 72 17.31 -21.96 2.10
C THR A 72 17.69 -20.78 2.98
N VAL A 73 16.69 -20.15 3.62
CA VAL A 73 16.91 -19.00 4.51
C VAL A 73 16.16 -19.20 5.83
N ALA A 74 16.79 -18.83 6.93
CA ALA A 74 16.14 -18.56 8.21
C ALA A 74 16.34 -17.08 8.60
N GLY A 75 15.39 -16.54 9.35
CA GLY A 75 15.39 -15.15 9.80
C GLY A 75 14.84 -15.03 11.22
N LYS A 76 15.58 -14.37 12.09
CA LYS A 76 15.27 -14.16 13.51
C LYS A 76 15.35 -12.67 13.88
N ASN A 77 14.73 -12.30 14.99
CA ASN A 77 14.77 -10.95 15.58
C ASN A 77 14.30 -9.82 14.62
N GLY A 78 13.42 -10.16 13.66
CA GLY A 78 13.04 -9.25 12.60
C GLY A 78 12.35 -7.97 13.08
N MET A 79 12.66 -6.85 12.47
CA MET A 79 12.06 -5.54 12.75
C MET A 79 11.70 -4.80 11.46
N ALA A 80 10.51 -4.21 11.42
CA ALA A 80 10.10 -3.25 10.40
C ALA A 80 10.17 -1.82 10.93
N TYR A 81 10.50 -0.87 10.07
CA TYR A 81 10.58 0.57 10.32
C TYR A 81 9.91 1.36 9.19
N GLY A 82 9.40 2.55 9.49
CA GLY A 82 8.64 3.39 8.55
C GLY A 82 7.15 3.04 8.50
N ILE A 83 6.67 2.08 9.31
CA ILE A 83 5.34 1.46 9.19
C ILE A 83 4.14 2.40 9.39
N ASN A 84 4.39 3.61 9.90
CA ASN A 84 3.39 4.66 10.12
C ASN A 84 3.60 5.88 9.22
N GLN A 85 4.51 5.80 8.24
CA GLN A 85 4.82 6.87 7.31
C GLN A 85 4.11 6.60 5.99
N VAL A 86 2.95 7.25 5.82
CA VAL A 86 2.26 7.35 4.54
C VAL A 86 1.94 8.82 4.28
N LEU A 87 2.29 9.30 3.10
CA LEU A 87 2.13 10.67 2.63
C LEU A 87 1.02 10.73 1.58
N ILE A 88 0.26 11.82 1.59
CA ILE A 88 -0.64 12.19 0.50
C ILE A 88 -0.01 13.40 -0.18
N ASP A 89 0.72 13.16 -1.26
CA ASP A 89 1.56 14.16 -1.92
C ASP A 89 0.95 14.69 -3.23
N GLN A 90 -0.22 14.18 -3.62
CA GLN A 90 -1.06 14.71 -4.69
C GLN A 90 -2.55 14.51 -4.36
N TYR A 91 -3.35 15.54 -4.56
CA TYR A 91 -4.82 15.48 -4.57
C TYR A 91 -5.38 16.43 -5.64
N GLU A 92 -6.27 15.92 -6.48
CA GLU A 92 -6.94 16.63 -7.56
C GLU A 92 -8.41 16.20 -7.62
N PHE A 93 -9.32 17.15 -7.87
CA PHE A 93 -10.74 16.89 -8.07
C PHE A 93 -11.25 17.66 -9.29
N ASP A 94 -11.69 16.93 -10.31
CA ASP A 94 -12.32 17.47 -11.50
C ASP A 94 -13.83 17.57 -11.31
N ALA A 95 -14.31 18.80 -11.08
CA ALA A 95 -15.73 19.10 -10.91
C ALA A 95 -16.58 18.92 -12.18
N SER A 96 -15.96 18.82 -13.38
CA SER A 96 -16.68 18.61 -14.64
C SER A 96 -17.06 17.15 -14.89
N THR A 97 -16.29 16.20 -14.33
CA THR A 97 -16.59 14.76 -14.43
C THR A 97 -16.73 14.06 -13.07
N SER A 98 -16.78 14.83 -11.97
CA SER A 98 -16.79 14.34 -10.58
C SER A 98 -15.68 13.33 -10.27
N ALA A 99 -14.55 13.42 -10.98
CA ALA A 99 -13.43 12.50 -10.85
C ALA A 99 -12.44 12.98 -9.81
N THR A 100 -12.09 12.09 -8.88
CA THR A 100 -11.03 12.29 -7.90
C THR A 100 -9.76 11.59 -8.35
N LYS A 101 -8.61 12.20 -8.08
CA LYS A 101 -7.28 11.63 -8.27
C LYS A 101 -6.42 11.97 -7.06
N PHE A 102 -5.67 11.01 -6.56
CA PHE A 102 -4.72 11.24 -5.46
C PHE A 102 -3.55 10.27 -5.54
N ARG A 103 -2.48 10.57 -4.81
CA ARG A 103 -1.31 9.70 -4.67
C ARG A 103 -1.04 9.45 -3.19
N LEU A 104 -0.78 8.19 -2.85
CA LEU A 104 -0.36 7.72 -1.53
C LEU A 104 1.01 7.07 -1.67
N THR A 105 1.98 7.49 -0.86
CA THR A 105 3.35 6.97 -0.86
C THR A 105 3.86 6.72 0.55
N SER A 106 4.48 5.56 0.78
CA SER A 106 5.40 5.38 1.90
C SER A 106 6.78 5.84 1.44
N PRO A 107 7.42 6.83 2.10
CA PRO A 107 8.66 7.41 1.60
C PRO A 107 9.81 6.41 1.69
N ASN A 108 9.99 5.78 2.86
CA ASN A 108 10.92 4.67 3.09
C ASN A 108 10.29 3.68 4.07
N PHE A 109 10.29 2.39 3.70
CA PHE A 109 9.96 1.28 4.58
C PHE A 109 11.16 0.35 4.66
N THR A 110 11.67 0.09 5.86
CA THR A 110 12.86 -0.76 6.08
C THR A 110 12.47 -2.04 6.83
N LYS A 111 13.03 -3.17 6.41
CA LYS A 111 13.08 -4.42 7.19
C LYS A 111 14.52 -4.73 7.56
N VAL A 112 14.72 -5.22 8.77
CA VAL A 112 16.00 -5.79 9.24
C VAL A 112 15.73 -7.16 9.83
N TYR A 113 16.59 -8.13 9.57
CA TYR A 113 16.61 -9.46 10.18
C TYR A 113 18.04 -9.91 10.46
N ASP A 114 18.24 -10.62 11.57
CA ASP A 114 19.37 -11.54 11.70
C ASP A 114 19.05 -12.75 10.81
N ILE A 115 19.94 -13.14 9.90
CA ILE A 115 19.69 -14.18 8.89
C ILE A 115 20.72 -15.31 8.94
N GLU A 116 20.28 -16.48 8.46
CA GLU A 116 21.11 -17.64 8.13
C GLU A 116 20.75 -18.07 6.71
N VAL A 117 21.74 -18.27 5.85
CA VAL A 117 21.56 -18.56 4.42
C VAL A 117 22.42 -19.75 4.02
N GLU A 118 21.87 -20.68 3.23
CA GLU A 118 22.62 -21.73 2.54
C GLU A 118 21.99 -22.07 1.18
N GLY A 119 22.82 -22.14 0.13
CA GLY A 119 22.42 -22.62 -1.19
C GLY A 119 22.86 -21.64 -2.27
N LYS A 120 22.00 -21.41 -3.28
CA LYS A 120 22.38 -20.69 -4.49
C LYS A 120 21.43 -19.56 -4.86
N ILE A 121 21.98 -18.41 -5.27
CA ILE A 121 21.25 -17.26 -5.82
C ILE A 121 21.95 -16.76 -7.10
N PHE A 122 21.20 -16.52 -8.18
CA PHE A 122 21.71 -16.11 -9.51
C PHE A 122 22.84 -16.99 -10.07
N GLY A 123 22.84 -18.30 -9.79
CA GLY A 123 23.94 -19.19 -10.19
C GLY A 123 25.11 -19.28 -9.20
N HIS A 124 25.23 -18.33 -8.26
CA HIS A 124 26.31 -18.24 -7.28
C HIS A 124 25.95 -18.96 -5.97
N GLU A 125 26.85 -19.80 -5.46
CA GLU A 125 26.71 -20.37 -4.12
C GLU A 125 26.88 -19.27 -3.06
N ILE A 126 26.07 -19.33 -2.00
CA ILE A 126 26.02 -18.38 -0.90
C ILE A 126 25.84 -19.12 0.43
N SER A 127 26.58 -18.71 1.45
CA SER A 127 26.42 -19.23 2.80
C SER A 127 26.80 -18.22 3.89
N GLY A 128 26.21 -18.37 5.09
CA GLY A 128 26.63 -17.66 6.29
C GLY A 128 25.50 -17.30 7.26
N GLU A 129 25.90 -16.85 8.45
CA GLU A 129 25.03 -16.11 9.38
C GLU A 129 25.41 -14.63 9.38
N GLY A 130 24.43 -13.74 9.49
CA GLY A 130 24.68 -12.30 9.46
C GLY A 130 23.40 -11.46 9.56
N VAL A 131 23.39 -10.30 8.92
CA VAL A 131 22.27 -9.35 8.97
C VAL A 131 21.82 -9.01 7.55
N SER A 132 20.51 -9.01 7.31
CA SER A 132 19.92 -8.47 6.09
C SER A 132 19.13 -7.21 6.42
N ARG A 133 19.43 -6.13 5.70
CA ARG A 133 18.60 -4.92 5.65
C ARG A 133 18.03 -4.77 4.25
N GLN A 134 16.70 -4.67 4.17
CA GLN A 134 15.96 -4.31 2.95
C GLN A 134 15.31 -2.95 3.16
N GLU A 135 15.51 -2.02 2.24
CA GLU A 135 14.86 -0.71 2.23
C GLU A 135 14.09 -0.52 0.92
N ILE A 136 12.85 -0.07 1.05
CA ILE A 136 11.88 0.06 -0.03
C ILE A 136 11.48 1.52 -0.08
N VAL A 137 11.73 2.17 -1.22
CA VAL A 137 11.65 3.62 -1.39
C VAL A 137 10.49 3.94 -2.34
N GLY A 138 9.61 4.85 -1.93
CA GLY A 138 8.47 5.28 -2.75
C GLY A 138 7.42 4.21 -3.05
N GLU A 139 7.29 3.17 -2.21
CA GLU A 139 6.21 2.18 -2.32
C GLU A 139 4.85 2.88 -2.17
N GLY A 140 3.92 2.67 -3.09
CA GLY A 140 2.63 3.34 -3.02
C GLY A 140 1.75 3.15 -4.25
N TYR A 141 0.84 4.09 -4.48
CA TYR A 141 0.01 4.12 -5.68
C TYR A 141 -0.57 5.50 -6.00
N VAL A 142 -0.83 5.72 -7.29
CA VAL A 142 -1.74 6.77 -7.78
C VAL A 142 -3.12 6.15 -7.99
N VAL A 143 -4.16 6.74 -7.43
CA VAL A 143 -5.55 6.52 -7.85
C VAL A 143 -5.93 7.61 -8.86
N SER A 144 -6.47 7.23 -10.01
CA SER A 144 -7.06 8.14 -11.00
C SER A 144 -8.50 7.74 -11.32
N ASN A 145 -9.25 8.67 -11.93
CA ASN A 145 -10.61 8.43 -12.43
C ASN A 145 -11.57 7.83 -11.36
N LEU A 146 -11.34 8.12 -10.08
CA LEU A 146 -12.18 7.66 -8.98
C LEU A 146 -13.48 8.46 -9.00
N ARG A 147 -14.57 7.80 -9.37
CA ARG A 147 -15.92 8.37 -9.41
C ARG A 147 -16.87 7.56 -8.55
N PHE A 148 -17.83 8.23 -7.96
CA PHE A 148 -18.86 7.62 -7.14
C PHE A 148 -20.24 7.76 -7.78
N GLU A 149 -21.09 6.77 -7.56
CA GLU A 149 -22.52 6.73 -7.91
C GLU A 149 -23.31 6.23 -6.70
N GLU A 150 -24.60 6.52 -6.62
CA GLU A 150 -25.48 5.91 -5.62
C GLU A 150 -26.54 5.08 -6.33
N ILE A 151 -26.54 3.77 -6.08
CA ILE A 151 -27.45 2.80 -6.68
C ILE A 151 -28.17 2.10 -5.54
N ASN A 152 -29.50 2.25 -5.45
CA ASN A 152 -30.33 1.62 -4.42
C ASN A 152 -29.81 1.88 -2.98
N HIS A 153 -29.36 3.11 -2.69
CA HIS A 153 -28.89 3.54 -1.36
C HIS A 153 -27.70 2.76 -0.89
N SER A 154 -26.82 2.53 -1.85
CA SER A 154 -25.47 2.08 -1.65
C SER A 154 -24.60 3.07 -2.41
N LEU A 155 -23.79 3.84 -1.69
CA LEU A 155 -22.63 4.52 -2.26
C LEU A 155 -21.76 3.45 -2.94
N GLN A 156 -21.39 3.69 -4.20
CA GLN A 156 -20.62 2.75 -4.99
C GLN A 156 -19.53 3.47 -5.77
N ILE A 157 -18.36 2.82 -5.88
CA ILE A 157 -17.32 3.25 -6.80
C ILE A 157 -17.78 2.91 -8.21
N ALA A 158 -18.07 3.93 -9.03
CA ALA A 158 -18.47 3.80 -10.43
C ALA A 158 -17.27 3.42 -11.30
N SER A 159 -16.19 4.20 -11.20
CA SER A 159 -14.89 3.94 -11.81
C SER A 159 -13.77 4.14 -10.79
N ILE A 160 -12.69 3.38 -10.96
CA ILE A 160 -11.41 3.56 -10.28
C ILE A 160 -10.32 3.01 -11.19
N GLU A 161 -9.26 3.79 -11.36
CA GLU A 161 -7.98 3.36 -11.92
C GLU A 161 -6.95 3.43 -10.80
N LEU A 162 -5.96 2.53 -10.86
CA LEU A 162 -4.83 2.53 -9.95
C LEU A 162 -3.55 2.33 -10.76
N ASN A 163 -2.44 2.90 -10.30
CA ASN A 163 -1.10 2.66 -10.79
C ASN A 163 -0.17 2.51 -9.59
N LEU A 164 0.38 1.31 -9.38
CA LEU A 164 1.36 1.04 -8.32
C LEU A 164 2.67 1.82 -8.55
N LEU A 165 3.29 2.22 -7.44
CA LEU A 165 4.55 2.94 -7.37
C LEU A 165 5.57 2.16 -6.54
N LEU A 166 6.82 2.20 -6.98
CA LEU A 166 8.01 1.74 -6.28
C LEU A 166 9.19 2.42 -6.97
N ASP A 167 9.88 3.33 -6.28
CA ASP A 167 10.96 4.12 -6.87
C ASP A 167 12.28 3.35 -6.84
N ASN A 168 12.58 2.67 -5.71
CA ASN A 168 13.79 1.88 -5.57
C ASN A 168 13.66 0.76 -4.51
N VAL A 169 14.51 -0.25 -4.63
CA VAL A 169 14.77 -1.26 -3.58
C VAL A 169 16.27 -1.27 -3.31
N ILE A 170 16.65 -1.19 -2.05
CA ILE A 170 18.03 -1.29 -1.58
C ILE A 170 18.14 -2.55 -0.72
N LEU A 171 19.21 -3.30 -0.93
CA LEU A 171 19.56 -4.48 -0.13
C LEU A 171 21.00 -4.31 0.36
N ASP A 172 21.23 -4.78 1.57
CA ASP A 172 22.46 -4.65 2.35
C ASP A 172 22.60 -5.94 3.17
N LEU A 173 23.69 -6.69 2.96
CA LEU A 173 23.88 -8.06 3.42
C LEU A 173 25.23 -8.23 4.16
N GLU A 174 25.21 -8.14 5.48
CA GLU A 174 26.40 -8.37 6.31
C GLU A 174 26.60 -9.86 6.64
N GLY A 175 27.84 -10.29 6.83
CA GLY A 175 28.20 -11.63 7.35
C GLY A 175 28.20 -12.79 6.35
N LEU A 176 27.59 -12.63 5.18
CA LEU A 176 27.50 -13.69 4.16
C LEU A 176 28.77 -13.79 3.28
N THR A 177 29.04 -14.99 2.78
CA THR A 177 30.04 -15.28 1.74
C THR A 177 29.32 -15.72 0.46
N VAL A 178 29.75 -15.21 -0.71
CA VAL A 178 29.22 -15.57 -2.04
C VAL A 178 30.35 -15.90 -3.01
N ASP A 179 30.19 -16.95 -3.81
CA ASP A 179 31.22 -17.43 -4.72
C ASP A 179 31.25 -16.68 -6.06
N GLY A 180 32.42 -16.14 -6.42
CA GLY A 180 32.70 -15.60 -7.76
C GLY A 180 32.25 -14.17 -8.05
N ILE A 181 31.55 -13.51 -7.13
CA ILE A 181 31.19 -12.07 -7.18
C ILE A 181 31.41 -11.44 -5.80
N SER A 182 31.31 -10.11 -5.70
CA SER A 182 31.18 -9.42 -4.42
C SER A 182 29.73 -9.45 -3.90
N ILE A 183 29.56 -9.32 -2.58
CA ILE A 183 28.24 -9.14 -1.96
C ILE A 183 27.53 -7.90 -2.54
N GLN A 184 28.26 -6.81 -2.81
CA GLN A 184 27.70 -5.59 -3.39
C GLN A 184 27.32 -5.72 -4.88
N GLU A 185 27.67 -6.81 -5.55
CA GLU A 185 27.12 -7.18 -6.85
C GLU A 185 25.86 -8.03 -6.68
N LEU A 186 25.86 -8.98 -5.73
CA LEU A 186 24.67 -9.77 -5.39
C LEU A 186 23.48 -8.90 -4.93
N GLU A 187 23.72 -7.95 -4.02
CA GLU A 187 22.71 -6.97 -3.56
C GLU A 187 22.03 -6.26 -4.72
N LYS A 188 22.83 -5.83 -5.72
CA LYS A 188 22.34 -5.15 -6.93
C LYS A 188 21.59 -6.10 -7.85
N LEU A 189 22.03 -7.35 -8.02
CA LEU A 189 21.29 -8.36 -8.78
C LEU A 189 19.92 -8.63 -8.15
N MET A 190 19.87 -8.80 -6.83
CA MET A 190 18.63 -9.02 -6.08
C MET A 190 17.69 -7.79 -6.17
N ALA A 191 18.21 -6.58 -5.96
CA ALA A 191 17.43 -5.34 -6.05
C ALA A 191 16.88 -5.10 -7.47
N ASN A 192 17.72 -5.24 -8.49
CA ASN A 192 17.31 -5.10 -9.90
C ASN A 192 16.29 -6.17 -10.29
N TYR A 193 16.42 -7.42 -9.81
CA TYR A 193 15.43 -8.46 -10.07
C TYR A 193 14.06 -8.12 -9.47
N VAL A 194 14.01 -7.67 -8.21
CA VAL A 194 12.74 -7.23 -7.57
C VAL A 194 12.12 -6.05 -8.33
N LEU A 195 12.92 -5.05 -8.71
CA LEU A 195 12.45 -3.91 -9.49
C LEU A 195 11.95 -4.30 -10.89
N ASN A 196 12.61 -5.24 -11.58
CA ASN A 196 12.17 -5.73 -12.88
C ASN A 196 10.86 -6.51 -12.75
N GLN A 197 10.75 -7.45 -11.81
CA GLN A 197 9.51 -8.20 -11.58
C GLN A 197 8.34 -7.31 -11.16
N PHE A 198 8.58 -6.26 -10.37
CA PHE A 198 7.58 -5.22 -10.12
C PHE A 198 7.18 -4.50 -11.42
N ASN A 199 8.15 -4.03 -12.21
CA ASN A 199 7.86 -3.27 -13.43
C ASN A 199 7.15 -4.10 -14.52
N GLU A 200 7.40 -5.41 -14.59
CA GLU A 200 6.68 -6.36 -15.45
C GLU A 200 5.24 -6.59 -14.99
N ALA A 201 5.03 -6.79 -13.68
CA ALA A 201 3.71 -7.16 -13.15
C ALA A 201 2.78 -5.99 -12.78
N LYS A 202 3.32 -4.77 -12.57
CA LYS A 202 2.58 -3.66 -11.95
C LYS A 202 1.29 -3.25 -12.66
N GLU A 203 1.20 -3.35 -13.99
CA GLU A 203 -0.02 -2.95 -14.72
C GLU A 203 -1.19 -3.92 -14.44
N GLU A 204 -0.94 -5.23 -14.46
CA GLU A 204 -1.94 -6.24 -14.14
C GLU A 204 -2.28 -6.25 -12.64
N GLN A 205 -1.27 -6.14 -11.78
CA GLN A 205 -1.48 -6.01 -10.33
C GLN A 205 -2.31 -4.77 -9.98
N SER A 206 -2.03 -3.62 -10.61
CA SER A 206 -2.80 -2.39 -10.38
C SER A 206 -4.27 -2.53 -10.76
N LYS A 207 -4.56 -3.15 -11.92
CA LYS A 207 -5.95 -3.46 -12.35
C LYS A 207 -6.64 -4.42 -11.38
N SER A 208 -5.94 -5.45 -10.95
CA SER A 208 -6.46 -6.45 -9.99
C SER A 208 -6.78 -5.82 -8.64
N ILE A 209 -5.90 -4.93 -8.15
CA ILE A 209 -6.08 -4.19 -6.90
C ILE A 209 -7.22 -3.17 -7.02
N ALA A 210 -7.32 -2.42 -8.12
CA ALA A 210 -8.43 -1.49 -8.35
C ALA A 210 -9.79 -2.22 -8.38
N ALA A 211 -9.87 -3.38 -9.04
CA ALA A 211 -11.06 -4.22 -9.05
C ALA A 211 -11.38 -4.79 -7.65
N PHE A 212 -10.37 -5.18 -6.87
CA PHE A 212 -10.53 -5.62 -5.49
C PHE A 212 -11.04 -4.48 -4.59
N MET A 213 -10.43 -3.29 -4.64
CA MET A 213 -10.87 -2.07 -3.94
C MET A 213 -12.35 -1.80 -4.20
N LYS A 214 -12.76 -1.66 -5.47
CA LYS A 214 -14.17 -1.48 -5.86
C LYS A 214 -15.06 -2.60 -5.32
N SER A 215 -14.60 -3.85 -5.37
CA SER A 215 -15.39 -4.99 -4.87
C SER A 215 -15.55 -5.02 -3.35
N GLN A 216 -14.59 -4.51 -2.56
CA GLN A 216 -14.71 -4.44 -1.11
C GLN A 216 -15.51 -3.21 -0.67
N PHE A 217 -15.20 -2.02 -1.18
CA PHE A 217 -15.92 -0.80 -0.83
C PHE A 217 -17.41 -0.88 -1.17
N ASN A 218 -17.79 -1.32 -2.37
CA ASN A 218 -19.19 -1.49 -2.75
C ASN A 218 -19.93 -2.58 -1.93
N LYS A 219 -19.22 -3.48 -1.23
CA LYS A 219 -19.81 -4.42 -0.26
C LYS A 219 -19.96 -3.80 1.13
N SER A 220 -18.94 -3.08 1.61
CA SER A 220 -18.99 -2.40 2.91
C SER A 220 -20.03 -1.28 2.94
N TRP A 221 -20.26 -0.59 1.82
CA TRP A 221 -21.24 0.49 1.68
C TRP A 221 -22.62 0.03 1.18
N ALA A 222 -22.87 -1.29 1.12
CA ALA A 222 -24.15 -1.82 0.66
C ALA A 222 -25.28 -1.52 1.67
N GLY A 223 -26.24 -0.70 1.24
CA GLY A 223 -27.31 -0.18 2.10
C GLY A 223 -26.96 1.08 2.89
N TYR A 224 -25.90 1.80 2.52
CA TYR A 224 -25.58 3.14 3.04
C TYR A 224 -25.57 4.21 1.95
N SER A 225 -26.26 5.32 2.22
CA SER A 225 -26.13 6.54 1.44
C SER A 225 -24.76 7.22 1.65
N THR A 226 -24.44 8.14 0.76
CA THR A 226 -23.17 8.90 0.79
C THR A 226 -22.93 9.60 2.14
N ASP A 227 -23.97 10.24 2.70
CA ASP A 227 -23.87 11.00 3.96
C ASP A 227 -23.67 10.08 5.17
N GLU A 228 -24.26 8.88 5.17
CA GLU A 228 -24.08 7.89 6.23
C GLU A 228 -22.64 7.34 6.25
N VAL A 229 -22.04 7.11 5.08
CA VAL A 229 -20.63 6.73 4.97
C VAL A 229 -19.69 7.86 5.44
N ILE A 230 -19.97 9.11 5.04
CA ILE A 230 -19.22 10.30 5.52
C ILE A 230 -19.28 10.39 7.05
N GLN A 231 -20.47 10.26 7.64
CA GLN A 231 -20.65 10.38 9.08
C GLN A 231 -19.97 9.23 9.83
N TRP A 232 -20.09 7.99 9.33
CA TRP A 232 -19.41 6.84 9.91
C TRP A 232 -17.89 7.02 9.93
N LEU A 233 -17.28 7.48 8.82
CA LEU A 233 -15.84 7.73 8.73
C LEU A 233 -15.37 8.79 9.74
N ARG A 234 -16.18 9.83 9.98
CA ARG A 234 -15.91 10.86 11.01
C ARG A 234 -15.97 10.30 12.41
N ASP A 235 -17.02 9.56 12.75
CA ASP A 235 -17.23 9.02 14.10
C ASP A 235 -16.16 7.99 14.49
N HIS A 236 -15.52 7.35 13.51
CA HIS A 236 -14.44 6.39 13.70
C HIS A 236 -13.02 6.98 13.48
N THR A 237 -12.91 8.29 13.21
CA THR A 237 -11.64 9.01 13.11
C THR A 237 -11.23 9.57 14.48
N ASN A 238 -10.03 9.24 14.95
CA ASN A 238 -9.53 9.66 16.28
C ASN A 238 -9.06 11.14 16.34
N GLY A 239 -9.94 12.10 16.09
CA GLY A 239 -9.74 13.50 16.48
C GLY A 239 -10.41 14.54 15.59
N SER A 240 -11.40 15.27 16.13
CA SER A 240 -12.06 16.39 15.45
C SER A 240 -11.11 17.50 14.98
N ALA A 241 -9.99 17.71 15.67
CA ALA A 241 -8.96 18.67 15.27
C ALA A 241 -8.19 18.29 13.99
N GLN A 242 -8.25 17.02 13.54
CA GLN A 242 -7.56 16.58 12.32
C GLN A 242 -8.36 16.88 11.05
N MET A 243 -9.71 16.94 11.11
CA MET A 243 -10.57 17.40 10.00
C MET A 243 -10.09 18.75 9.45
N ASP A 244 -9.86 19.69 10.35
CA ASP A 244 -9.40 21.05 10.03
C ASP A 244 -8.01 21.06 9.38
N PHE A 245 -7.11 20.18 9.81
CA PHE A 245 -5.77 20.04 9.24
C PHE A 245 -5.80 19.42 7.84
N VAL A 246 -6.49 18.29 7.65
CA VAL A 246 -6.58 17.65 6.32
C VAL A 246 -7.41 18.50 5.36
N GLN A 247 -8.47 19.19 5.79
CA GLN A 247 -9.17 20.12 4.91
C GLN A 247 -8.27 21.27 4.47
N LYS A 248 -7.45 21.85 5.36
CA LYS A 248 -6.44 22.87 5.00
C LYS A 248 -5.34 22.30 4.10
N TYR A 249 -4.92 21.06 4.33
CA TYR A 249 -3.89 20.38 3.55
C TYR A 249 -4.38 20.05 2.14
N VAL A 250 -5.56 19.42 2.01
CA VAL A 250 -6.27 19.19 0.75
C VAL A 250 -6.49 20.51 0.01
N ASN A 251 -6.97 21.56 0.69
CA ASN A 251 -7.14 22.90 0.10
C ASN A 251 -5.80 23.58 -0.30
N SER A 252 -4.65 23.11 0.23
CA SER A 252 -3.31 23.60 -0.14
C SER A 252 -2.65 22.79 -1.27
N LEU A 253 -3.02 21.52 -1.41
CA LEU A 253 -2.61 20.65 -2.51
C LEU A 253 -3.47 20.84 -3.76
N SER A 254 -4.76 21.13 -3.59
CA SER A 254 -5.70 21.36 -4.68
C SER A 254 -5.39 22.69 -5.39
N ARG A 255 -4.51 22.62 -6.40
CA ARG A 255 -4.43 23.65 -7.43
C ARG A 255 -5.75 23.70 -8.16
N ALA A 256 -6.47 24.81 -8.04
CA ALA A 256 -7.56 25.11 -8.94
C ALA A 256 -7.02 25.22 -10.37
N LEU A 257 -7.68 24.53 -11.29
CA LEU A 257 -7.60 24.71 -12.74
C LEU A 257 -8.86 25.42 -13.21
#